data_AF-A0ABD2Y5T6-F1
#
_entry.id   AF-A0ABD2Y5T6-F1
#
_cell.length_a   1.000
_cell.length_b   1.000
_cell.length_c   1.000
_cell.angle_alpha   90.00
_cell.angle_beta   90.00
_cell.angle_gamma   90.00
#
_symmetry.space_group_name_H-M   'P 1'
#
loop_
_entity.id
_entity.type
_entity.pdbx_description
1 polymer ?
#
loop_
_entity_poly.entity_id
_entity_poly.type
_entity_poly.pdbx_seq_one_letter_code
_entity_poly.pdbx_strand_id
1 'polypeptide(L)'
;MVELAGIDQDVAKWFHDKPPAEWSRAFFSTVPKCDTLLDNLCENFNSKILAAKELGIVSMVKWQRLYLLNTYLACYSPTIHPISVQIPWVDTKKLAPLPPNYGRPAGRPKKRRRKSADEIQ
;
A
#
# COMPACT_ATOMS: atom_id res chain seq x y z
N MET A 1 6.47 -22.49 16.41
CA MET A 1 7.73 -23.16 16.00
C MET A 1 7.74 -24.63 16.39
N VAL A 2 7.42 -24.98 17.66
CA VAL A 2 7.38 -26.39 18.11
C VAL A 2 6.40 -27.24 17.29
N GLU A 3 5.20 -26.74 16.99
CA GLU A 3 4.23 -27.45 16.14
C GLU A 3 4.69 -27.60 14.68
N LEU A 4 5.43 -26.62 14.15
CA LEU A 4 5.97 -26.63 12.78
C LEU A 4 7.11 -27.65 12.64
N ALA A 5 7.94 -27.78 13.68
CA ALA A 5 8.98 -28.80 13.76
C ALA A 5 8.43 -30.23 13.80
N GLY A 6 7.17 -30.41 14.22
CA GLY A 6 6.46 -31.70 14.15
C GLY A 6 6.00 -32.08 12.74
N ILE A 7 5.95 -31.12 11.81
CA ILE A 7 5.57 -31.35 10.40
C ILE A 7 6.83 -31.51 9.55
N ASP A 8 7.78 -30.58 9.68
CA ASP A 8 9.04 -30.59 8.95
C ASP A 8 10.12 -29.84 9.77
N GLN A 9 11.17 -30.58 10.14
CA GLN A 9 12.24 -30.08 10.99
C GLN A 9 13.18 -29.13 10.24
N ASP A 10 13.36 -29.30 8.94
CA ASP A 10 14.21 -28.45 8.12
C ASP A 10 13.55 -27.09 7.88
N VAL A 11 12.23 -27.09 7.66
CA VAL A 11 11.44 -25.85 7.56
C VAL A 11 11.49 -25.08 8.88
N ALA A 12 11.34 -25.77 10.01
CA ALA A 12 11.43 -25.13 11.32
C ALA A 12 12.81 -24.50 11.56
N LYS A 13 13.89 -25.19 11.17
CA LYS A 13 15.24 -24.64 11.25
C LYS A 13 15.41 -23.39 10.39
N TRP A 14 14.91 -23.41 9.15
CA TRP A 14 14.98 -22.28 8.23
C TRP A 14 14.32 -21.00 8.77
N PHE A 15 13.19 -21.12 9.47
CA PHE A 15 12.53 -19.98 10.09
C PHE A 15 13.28 -19.42 11.30
N HIS A 16 14.00 -20.27 12.05
CA HIS A 16 14.86 -19.81 13.14
C HIS A 16 16.09 -19.04 12.64
N ASP A 17 16.62 -19.42 11.48
CA ASP A 17 17.79 -18.77 10.88
C ASP A 17 17.46 -17.37 10.31
N LYS A 18 16.18 -17.06 10.06
CA LYS A 18 15.75 -15.77 9.51
C LYS A 18 15.22 -14.81 10.57
N PRO A 19 15.52 -13.50 10.45
CA PRO A 19 14.99 -12.51 11.37
C PRO A 19 13.45 -12.51 11.34
N PRO A 20 12.77 -12.54 12.50
CA PRO A 20 11.31 -12.60 12.58
C PRO A 20 10.58 -11.49 11.83
N ALA A 21 11.23 -10.34 11.63
CA ALA A 21 10.67 -9.23 10.87
C ALA A 21 10.43 -9.54 9.38
N GLU A 22 11.06 -10.59 8.82
CA GLU A 22 10.85 -10.98 7.41
C GLU A 22 9.59 -11.83 7.20
N TRP A 23 9.13 -12.54 8.23
CA TRP A 23 8.13 -13.60 8.07
C TRP A 23 7.00 -13.56 9.11
N SER A 24 7.18 -12.88 10.25
CA SER A 24 6.17 -12.74 11.28
C SER A 24 5.65 -11.32 11.35
N ARG A 25 4.34 -11.18 11.12
CA ARG A 25 3.62 -9.90 11.20
C ARG A 25 3.80 -9.19 12.56
N ALA A 26 4.03 -9.94 13.64
CA ALA A 26 4.24 -9.39 14.99
C ALA A 26 5.51 -8.53 15.09
N PHE A 27 6.48 -8.75 14.20
CA PHE A 27 7.78 -8.08 14.20
C PHE A 27 7.95 -7.08 13.05
N PHE A 28 6.89 -6.83 12.27
CA PHE A 28 6.95 -5.84 11.18
C PHE A 28 7.04 -4.43 11.76
N SER A 29 7.83 -3.56 11.10
CA SER A 29 7.95 -2.14 11.48
C SER A 29 6.59 -1.46 11.55
N THR A 30 6.39 -0.63 12.56
CA THR A 30 5.18 0.19 12.74
C THR A 30 5.28 1.54 12.02
N VAL A 31 6.43 1.87 11.42
CA VAL A 31 6.74 3.17 10.83
C VAL A 31 7.29 2.97 9.40
N PRO A 32 6.64 3.44 8.32
CA PRO A 32 5.36 4.14 8.22
C PRO A 32 4.24 3.21 7.74
N LYS A 33 3.14 3.13 8.51
CA LYS A 33 1.82 2.77 7.98
C LYS A 33 1.28 3.95 7.18
N CYS A 34 1.85 4.19 6.01
CA CYS A 34 1.24 5.10 5.06
C CYS A 34 0.03 4.37 4.46
N ASP A 35 -1.17 4.61 5.02
CA ASP A 35 -2.42 4.05 4.50
C ASP A 35 -2.57 4.35 3.00
N THR A 36 -2.09 5.50 2.53
CA THR A 36 -2.13 5.86 1.10
C THR A 36 -1.26 4.95 0.22
N LEU A 37 -0.10 4.49 0.71
CA LEU A 37 0.72 3.53 -0.03
C LEU A 37 0.07 2.14 0.01
N LEU A 38 -0.45 1.71 1.17
CA LEU A 38 -1.07 0.39 1.33
C LEU A 38 -2.40 0.26 0.59
N ASP A 39 -3.28 1.25 0.65
CA ASP A 39 -4.57 1.26 -0.07
C ASP A 39 -4.32 1.26 -1.58
N ASN A 40 -3.41 2.10 -2.08
CA ASN A 40 -3.07 2.09 -3.51
C ASN A 40 -2.45 0.76 -3.96
N LEU A 41 -1.63 0.12 -3.12
CA LEU A 41 -1.08 -1.21 -3.43
C LEU A 41 -2.16 -2.29 -3.44
N CYS A 42 -3.10 -2.27 -2.49
CA CYS A 42 -4.22 -3.20 -2.44
C CYS A 42 -5.19 -3.00 -3.61
N GLU A 43 -5.50 -1.77 -3.98
CA GLU A 43 -6.34 -1.44 -5.13
C GLU A 43 -5.68 -1.88 -6.44
N ASN A 44 -4.39 -1.58 -6.60
CA ASN A 44 -3.61 -2.05 -7.75
C ASN A 44 -3.58 -3.58 -7.80
N PHE A 45 -3.36 -4.23 -6.64
CA PHE A 45 -3.38 -5.69 -6.51
C PHE A 45 -4.71 -6.28 -6.99
N ASN A 46 -5.82 -5.78 -6.46
CA ASN A 46 -7.16 -6.23 -6.79
C ASN A 46 -7.50 -6.01 -8.27
N SER A 47 -7.01 -4.92 -8.87
CA SER A 47 -7.24 -4.64 -10.30
C SER A 47 -6.56 -5.66 -11.22
N LYS A 48 -5.42 -6.23 -10.79
CA LYS A 48 -4.60 -7.11 -11.62
C LYS A 48 -4.69 -8.59 -11.28
N ILE A 49 -5.32 -8.93 -10.15
CA ILE A 49 -5.47 -10.32 -9.72
C ILE A 49 -6.19 -11.18 -10.77
N LEU A 50 -7.18 -10.62 -11.48
CA LEU A 50 -7.91 -11.32 -12.53
C LEU A 50 -7.03 -11.67 -13.75
N ALA A 51 -6.00 -10.88 -14.03
CA ALA A 51 -5.04 -11.17 -15.09
C ALA A 51 -3.97 -12.18 -14.64
N ALA A 52 -3.67 -12.20 -13.33
CA ALA A 52 -2.62 -13.04 -12.77
C ALA A 52 -3.13 -14.40 -12.26
N LYS A 53 -4.44 -14.59 -12.06
CA LYS A 53 -5.04 -15.83 -11.52
C LYS A 53 -4.88 -17.06 -12.43
N GLU A 54 -4.66 -16.85 -13.72
CA GLU A 54 -4.39 -17.93 -14.68
C GLU A 54 -2.96 -18.49 -14.51
N LEU A 55 -2.13 -17.84 -13.69
CA LEU A 55 -0.80 -18.30 -13.32
C LEU A 55 -0.86 -19.13 -12.04
N GLY A 56 0.01 -20.14 -11.94
CA GLY A 56 0.24 -20.83 -10.67
C GLY A 56 0.65 -19.87 -9.54
N ILE A 57 0.34 -20.19 -8.28
CA ILE A 57 0.47 -19.28 -7.12
C ILE A 57 1.85 -18.60 -7.05
N VAL A 58 2.93 -19.36 -7.25
CA VAL A 58 4.31 -18.80 -7.23
C VAL A 58 4.52 -17.79 -8.34
N SER A 59 4.03 -18.08 -9.55
CA SER A 59 4.12 -17.20 -10.72
C SER A 59 3.26 -15.96 -10.56
N MET A 60 2.04 -16.10 -10.00
CA MET A 60 1.15 -14.99 -9.68
C MET A 60 1.82 -13.99 -8.72
N VAL A 61 2.36 -14.48 -7.59
CA VAL A 61 3.01 -13.62 -6.58
C VAL A 61 4.26 -12.92 -7.15
N LYS A 62 5.06 -13.62 -7.95
CA LYS A 62 6.22 -13.01 -8.63
C LYS A 62 5.80 -11.93 -9.62
N TRP A 63 4.80 -12.20 -10.45
CA TRP A 63 4.28 -11.25 -11.42
C TRP A 63 3.77 -9.98 -10.74
N GLN A 64 3.01 -10.15 -9.66
CA GLN A 64 2.46 -9.05 -8.88
C GLN A 64 3.55 -8.15 -8.29
N ARG A 65 4.59 -8.75 -7.71
CA ARG A 65 5.74 -8.03 -7.15
C ARG A 65 6.47 -7.22 -8.21
N LEU A 66 6.75 -7.83 -9.37
CA LEU A 66 7.46 -7.18 -10.47
C LEU A 66 6.62 -6.04 -11.07
N TYR A 67 5.33 -6.26 -11.26
CA TYR A 67 4.41 -5.24 -11.75
C TYR A 67 4.41 -4.00 -10.86
N LEU A 68 4.21 -4.20 -9.54
CA LEU A 68 4.18 -3.10 -8.57
C LEU A 68 5.50 -2.31 -8.54
N LEU A 69 6.64 -3.02 -8.50
CA LEU A 69 7.95 -2.38 -8.51
C LEU A 69 8.17 -1.54 -9.78
N ASN A 70 7.87 -2.11 -10.94
CA ASN A 70 8.03 -1.41 -12.22
C ASN A 70 7.10 -0.21 -12.32
N THR A 71 5.84 -0.32 -11.87
CA THR A 71 4.92 0.83 -11.85
C THR A 71 5.39 1.94 -10.91
N TYR A 72 5.89 1.58 -9.74
CA TYR A 72 6.44 2.54 -8.79
C TYR A 72 7.64 3.27 -9.40
N LEU A 73 8.62 2.53 -9.90
CA LEU A 73 9.79 3.12 -10.55
C LEU A 73 9.38 3.98 -11.74
N ALA A 74 8.44 3.56 -12.58
CA ALA A 74 7.98 4.37 -13.72
C ALA A 74 7.28 5.67 -13.28
N CYS A 75 6.45 5.64 -12.23
CA CYS A 75 5.74 6.82 -11.73
C CYS A 75 6.69 7.84 -11.09
N TYR A 76 7.73 7.37 -10.39
CA TYR A 76 8.65 8.23 -9.62
C TYR A 76 10.01 8.44 -10.29
N SER A 77 10.29 7.77 -11.42
CA SER A 77 11.50 7.94 -12.23
C SER A 77 11.66 9.36 -12.80
N PRO A 78 10.58 10.03 -13.28
CA PRO A 78 10.72 11.38 -13.79
C PRO A 78 11.22 12.32 -12.69
N THR A 79 12.40 12.90 -12.91
CA THR A 79 12.92 13.93 -12.02
C THR A 79 12.13 15.21 -12.26
N ILE A 80 11.36 15.65 -11.26
CA ILE A 80 10.74 16.97 -11.30
C ILE A 80 11.86 17.99 -11.12
N HIS A 81 12.33 18.55 -12.24
CA HIS A 81 13.32 19.61 -12.18
C HIS A 81 12.70 20.84 -11.52
N PRO A 82 13.38 21.44 -10.51
CA PRO A 82 12.92 22.69 -9.96
C PRO A 82 12.95 23.75 -11.07
N ILE A 83 11.79 24.30 -11.40
CA ILE A 83 11.71 25.46 -12.29
C ILE A 83 12.29 26.64 -11.50
N SER A 84 13.42 27.17 -11.97
CA SER A 84 14.23 28.12 -11.19
C SER A 84 13.61 29.50 -11.00
N VAL A 85 12.56 29.86 -11.76
CA VAL A 85 11.92 31.18 -11.71
C VAL A 85 10.50 31.19 -12.30
N GLN A 86 9.64 32.07 -11.80
CA GLN A 86 8.24 32.25 -12.23
C GLN A 86 8.06 32.90 -13.63
N ILE A 87 9.11 33.01 -14.43
CA ILE A 87 9.11 33.81 -15.66
C ILE A 87 8.29 33.18 -16.81
N PRO A 88 8.12 31.84 -16.94
CA PRO A 88 7.36 31.26 -18.06
C PRO A 88 5.99 30.68 -17.65
N TRP A 89 5.36 31.13 -16.55
CA TRP A 89 3.98 30.71 -16.30
C TRP A 89 3.10 31.25 -17.41
N VAL A 90 2.58 30.35 -18.24
CA VAL A 90 1.63 30.72 -19.29
C VAL A 90 0.39 31.28 -18.62
N ASP A 91 0.12 32.57 -18.84
CA ASP A 91 -1.12 33.20 -18.37
C ASP A 91 -2.30 32.49 -19.04
N THR A 92 -2.96 31.65 -18.25
CA THR A 92 -3.92 30.70 -18.78
C THR A 92 -5.30 31.33 -18.95
N LYS A 93 -5.50 32.61 -18.56
CA LYS A 93 -6.80 33.31 -18.52
C LYS A 93 -7.92 32.52 -17.82
N LYS A 94 -7.58 31.45 -17.10
CA LYS A 94 -8.51 30.60 -16.36
C LYS A 94 -8.79 31.26 -15.02
N LEU A 95 -10.03 31.15 -14.56
CA LEU A 95 -10.39 31.56 -13.21
C LEU A 95 -9.49 30.83 -12.21
N ALA A 96 -8.98 31.55 -11.21
CA ALA A 96 -8.19 30.95 -10.15
C ALA A 96 -8.97 29.78 -9.53
N PRO A 97 -8.30 28.66 -9.19
CA PRO A 97 -8.99 27.55 -8.57
C PRO A 97 -9.66 28.05 -7.30
N LEU A 98 -10.95 27.75 -7.16
CA LEU A 98 -11.65 28.00 -5.91
C LEU A 98 -10.95 27.22 -4.79
N PRO A 99 -10.95 27.73 -3.56
CA PRO A 99 -10.41 26.98 -2.43
C PRO A 99 -11.03 25.58 -2.41
N PRO A 100 -10.26 24.53 -2.06
CA PRO A 100 -10.80 23.20 -1.88
C PRO A 100 -12.04 23.29 -0.98
N ASN A 101 -13.16 22.73 -1.44
CA ASN A 101 -14.34 22.71 -0.61
C ASN A 101 -14.09 21.75 0.55
N TYR A 102 -13.74 22.29 1.72
CA TYR A 102 -13.53 21.54 2.96
C TYR A 102 -14.88 21.06 3.53
N GLY A 103 -15.57 20.23 2.75
CA GLY A 103 -16.79 19.52 3.12
C GLY A 103 -16.56 18.02 3.05
N ARG A 104 -17.42 17.25 3.74
CA ARG A 104 -17.42 15.79 3.53
C ARG A 104 -17.87 15.53 2.09
N PRO A 105 -17.09 14.80 1.26
CA PRO A 105 -17.54 14.46 -0.09
C PRO A 105 -18.84 13.67 0.01
N ALA A 106 -19.78 13.99 -0.89
CA ALA A 106 -21.05 13.30 -1.02
C ALA A 106 -20.79 11.82 -1.31
N GLY A 107 -20.90 10.97 -0.27
CA GLY A 107 -20.71 9.52 -0.41
C GLY A 107 -19.76 8.89 0.59
N ARG A 108 -18.87 9.62 1.29
CA ARG A 108 -18.04 9.00 2.35
C ARG A 108 -18.89 8.78 3.60
N PRO A 109 -19.29 7.54 3.94
CA PRO A 109 -20.17 7.30 5.08
C PRO A 109 -19.42 7.67 6.37
N LYS A 110 -20.12 8.31 7.32
CA LYS A 110 -19.53 8.59 8.63
C LYS A 110 -19.25 7.25 9.32
N LYS A 111 -17.98 6.89 9.47
CA LYS A 111 -17.55 5.72 10.24
C LYS A 111 -17.99 5.94 11.70
N ARG A 112 -19.12 5.34 12.10
CA ARG A 112 -19.57 5.33 13.49
C ARG A 112 -18.68 4.34 14.24
N ARG A 113 -18.04 4.80 15.32
CA ARG A 113 -17.34 3.91 16.25
C ARG A 113 -18.36 2.94 16.84
N ARG A 114 -18.05 1.64 16.89
CA ARG A 114 -18.82 0.67 17.66
C ARG A 114 -18.50 0.93 19.14
N LYS A 115 -19.51 1.29 19.94
CA LYS A 115 -19.38 1.40 21.41
C LYS A 115 -19.36 -0.01 22.01
N SER A 116 -18.49 -0.26 22.99
CA SER A 116 -18.54 -1.50 23.80
C SER A 116 -19.65 -1.39 24.83
N ALA A 117 -20.11 -2.53 25.37
CA ALA A 117 -21.18 -2.58 26.36
C ALA A 117 -20.85 -1.80 27.65
N ASP A 118 -19.56 -1.63 27.96
CA ASP A 118 -19.06 -0.99 29.18
C ASP A 118 -18.89 0.53 29.08
N GLU A 119 -19.17 1.14 27.93
CA GLU A 119 -19.08 2.59 27.76
C GLU A 119 -20.38 3.27 28.21
N ILE A 120 -20.40 3.77 29.46
CA ILE A 120 -21.50 4.61 29.99
C ILE A 120 -21.61 5.90 29.15
N GLN A 121 -22.87 6.33 28.98
CA GLN A 121 -23.36 7.24 27.94
C GLN A 121 -22.70 8.62 27.90
#